data_AF-A0A958BNA2-F1
#
_entry.id   AF-A0A958BNA2-F1
#
_cell.length_a   1.000
_cell.length_b   1.000
_cell.length_c   1.000
_cell.angle_alpha   90.00
_cell.angle_beta   90.00
_cell.angle_gamma   90.00
#
_symmetry.space_group_name_H-M   'P 1'
#
loop_
_entity.id
_entity.type
_entity.pdbx_description
1 polymer ?
#
loop_
_entity_poly.entity_id
_entity_poly.type
_entity_poly.pdbx_seq_one_letter_code
_entity_poly.pdbx_strand_id
1 'polypeptide(L)'
;MSGTQTWKEKAAEAAFVNGFKGVMGTYYKAEPYIRRRIESNLVNKYDDKTATFEGGEMELLTQRNYEKAFVNLWKAETVAPYLGFQDASRADKAAAVKDHVIVGAYHGEGAICEDDPTVEIDDLVAHVTSDEVRREFQEAYSPEQREAICTIMSLLGHGEAYALYTSATLLPVVKGTGAKMGMAMQAMEEAKHFMVLREMLRTIDDIRPLKTSARMLFETVAGKDYYHKLFGMNVILESFATNLFSHFEDFPGLRHIMRAFHMDESRHCAFPQTYNSLGNIPEHVTHDPKYQRARMMMLVPALPIIFDYKPYFETLGLNVFEFFGRFVAKVTRLSERSGFPMPQKREDILYGINNLFNAYVRNFEPEKYEGYRDYTLLRGGEISQDMADREREVFGSDIFGGIGDMIAKMRIGKNAARSARDAQRAVASMLN
;
A
#
# COMPACT_ATOMS: atom_id res chain seq x y z
N MET A 1 -34.04 22.29 -8.12
CA MET A 1 -34.46 22.15 -9.53
C MET A 1 -34.12 20.74 -9.97
N SER A 2 -35.12 19.86 -10.04
CA SER A 2 -34.96 18.46 -10.43
C SER A 2 -34.78 18.35 -11.94
N GLY A 3 -33.53 18.24 -12.40
CA GLY A 3 -33.22 17.98 -13.80
C GLY A 3 -33.71 16.58 -14.19
N THR A 4 -34.60 16.49 -15.17
CA THR A 4 -35.02 15.22 -15.76
C THR A 4 -33.84 14.58 -16.48
N GLN A 5 -33.28 13.54 -15.86
CA GLN A 5 -32.22 12.71 -16.43
C GLN A 5 -32.65 12.18 -17.82
N THR A 6 -31.80 12.38 -18.82
CA THR A 6 -32.07 12.02 -20.21
C THR A 6 -32.18 10.50 -20.38
N TRP A 7 -32.90 10.04 -21.41
CA TRP A 7 -33.03 8.60 -21.69
C TRP A 7 -31.68 7.91 -21.93
N LYS A 8 -30.70 8.64 -22.50
CA LYS A 8 -29.33 8.15 -22.72
C LYS A 8 -28.58 7.94 -21.41
N GLU A 9 -28.73 8.87 -20.46
CA GLU A 9 -28.14 8.74 -19.12
C GLU A 9 -28.75 7.56 -18.36
N LYS A 10 -30.07 7.37 -18.45
CA LYS A 10 -30.75 6.20 -17.85
C LYS A 10 -30.32 4.87 -18.48
N ALA A 11 -30.12 4.84 -19.81
CA ALA A 11 -29.65 3.64 -20.51
C ALA A 11 -28.20 3.30 -20.16
N ALA A 12 -27.32 4.30 -20.09
CA ALA A 12 -25.93 4.12 -19.68
C ALA A 12 -25.82 3.65 -18.22
N GLU A 13 -26.68 4.21 -17.35
CA GLU A 13 -26.78 3.80 -15.95
C GLU A 13 -27.26 2.36 -15.79
N ALA A 14 -28.33 1.98 -16.49
CA ALA A 14 -28.81 0.60 -16.49
C ALA A 14 -27.75 -0.38 -17.02
N ALA A 15 -27.00 0.01 -18.06
CA ALA A 15 -25.89 -0.78 -18.59
C ALA A 15 -24.75 -0.95 -17.57
N PHE A 16 -24.37 0.13 -16.86
CA PHE A 16 -23.38 0.08 -15.79
C PHE A 16 -23.83 -0.84 -14.65
N VAL A 17 -25.04 -0.67 -14.14
CA VAL A 17 -25.57 -1.48 -13.02
C VAL A 17 -25.61 -2.97 -13.39
N ASN A 18 -26.12 -3.29 -14.58
CA ASN A 18 -26.17 -4.67 -15.05
C ASN A 18 -24.78 -5.26 -15.30
N GLY A 19 -23.87 -4.49 -15.89
CA GLY A 19 -22.49 -4.90 -16.12
C GLY A 19 -21.73 -5.15 -14.81
N PHE A 20 -21.80 -4.21 -13.88
CA PHE A 20 -21.14 -4.31 -12.58
C PHE A 20 -21.68 -5.49 -11.76
N LYS A 21 -23.02 -5.63 -11.65
CA LYS A 21 -23.65 -6.80 -11.01
C LYS A 21 -23.25 -8.11 -11.69
N GLY A 22 -23.15 -8.11 -13.01
CA GLY A 22 -22.69 -9.28 -13.78
C GLY A 22 -21.25 -9.67 -13.47
N VAL A 23 -20.32 -8.69 -13.44
CA VAL A 23 -18.90 -8.93 -13.15
C VAL A 23 -18.71 -9.41 -11.71
N MET A 24 -19.25 -8.69 -10.73
CA MET A 24 -19.13 -9.07 -9.32
C MET A 24 -19.86 -10.39 -9.02
N GLY A 25 -21.05 -10.58 -9.61
CA GLY A 25 -21.80 -11.84 -9.49
C GLY A 25 -21.05 -13.02 -10.09
N THR A 26 -20.33 -12.83 -11.19
CA THR A 26 -19.46 -13.86 -11.78
C THR A 26 -18.28 -14.17 -10.87
N TYR A 27 -17.62 -13.14 -10.32
CA TYR A 27 -16.54 -13.30 -9.37
C TYR A 27 -16.98 -14.13 -8.15
N TYR A 28 -18.03 -13.71 -7.45
CA TYR A 28 -18.47 -14.40 -6.23
C TYR A 28 -18.98 -15.83 -6.48
N LYS A 29 -19.53 -16.12 -7.67
CA LYS A 29 -19.85 -17.51 -8.07
C LYS A 29 -18.61 -18.36 -8.32
N ALA A 30 -17.55 -17.76 -8.88
CA ALA A 30 -16.29 -18.44 -9.17
C ALA A 30 -15.35 -18.51 -7.96
N GLU A 31 -15.55 -17.67 -6.94
CA GLU A 31 -14.68 -17.49 -5.78
C GLU A 31 -14.32 -18.81 -5.06
N PRO A 32 -15.25 -19.75 -4.82
CA PRO A 32 -14.91 -21.05 -4.22
C PRO A 32 -14.00 -21.94 -5.09
N TYR A 33 -14.08 -21.81 -6.41
CA TYR A 33 -13.19 -22.52 -7.34
C TYR A 33 -11.82 -21.84 -7.40
N ILE A 34 -11.81 -20.50 -7.48
CA ILE A 34 -10.59 -19.69 -7.46
C ILE A 34 -9.80 -19.97 -6.18
N ARG A 35 -10.47 -19.94 -5.02
CA ARG A 35 -9.89 -20.23 -3.71
C ARG A 35 -9.20 -21.59 -3.70
N ARG A 36 -9.92 -22.67 -4.06
CA ARG A 36 -9.35 -24.03 -4.10
C ARG A 36 -8.14 -24.13 -5.02
N ARG A 37 -8.18 -23.48 -6.18
CA ARG A 37 -7.08 -23.48 -7.15
C ARG A 37 -5.84 -22.77 -6.60
N ILE A 38 -6.03 -21.66 -5.90
CA ILE A 38 -4.95 -20.91 -5.25
C ILE A 38 -4.37 -21.74 -4.10
N GLU A 39 -5.21 -22.24 -3.20
CA GLU A 39 -4.80 -23.06 -2.05
C GLU A 39 -4.05 -24.33 -2.48
N SER A 40 -4.39 -24.94 -3.61
CA SER A 40 -3.66 -26.09 -4.14
C SER A 40 -2.29 -25.76 -4.76
N ASN A 41 -2.02 -24.49 -5.06
CA ASN A 41 -0.83 -24.05 -5.79
C ASN A 41 -0.21 -22.79 -5.18
N LEU A 42 -0.11 -22.74 -3.84
CA LEU A 42 0.52 -21.61 -3.14
C LEU A 42 1.99 -21.51 -3.55
N VAL A 43 2.42 -20.33 -3.97
CA VAL A 43 3.80 -20.09 -4.41
C VAL A 43 4.75 -20.06 -3.21
N ASN A 44 4.30 -19.53 -2.07
CA ASN A 44 5.16 -19.29 -0.91
C ASN A 44 4.96 -20.25 0.28
N LYS A 45 4.14 -21.30 0.14
CA LYS A 45 3.80 -22.26 1.22
C LYS A 45 3.58 -21.61 2.60
N TYR A 46 2.98 -20.42 2.58
CA TYR A 46 2.63 -19.66 3.77
C TYR A 46 1.21 -20.03 4.21
N ASP A 47 1.04 -20.29 5.50
CA ASP A 47 -0.27 -20.53 6.12
C ASP A 47 -0.75 -19.27 6.83
N ASP A 48 -1.77 -18.63 6.26
CA ASP A 48 -2.38 -17.42 6.80
C ASP A 48 -3.25 -17.68 8.04
N LYS A 49 -3.64 -18.93 8.32
CA LYS A 49 -4.40 -19.23 9.54
C LYS A 49 -3.52 -19.18 10.79
N THR A 50 -2.29 -19.63 10.64
CA THR A 50 -1.30 -19.65 11.73
C THR A 50 -0.34 -18.46 11.66
N ALA A 51 -0.34 -17.75 10.53
CA ALA A 51 0.66 -16.75 10.17
C ALA A 51 2.09 -17.31 10.27
N THR A 52 2.31 -18.48 9.68
CA THR A 52 3.62 -19.14 9.65
C THR A 52 3.96 -19.65 8.25
N PHE A 53 5.25 -19.69 7.93
CA PHE A 53 5.74 -20.40 6.75
C PHE A 53 5.82 -21.90 7.03
N GLU A 54 5.90 -22.72 5.97
CA GLU A 54 6.21 -24.16 6.10
C GLU A 54 7.43 -24.37 7.01
N GLY A 55 7.24 -25.17 8.07
CA GLY A 55 8.26 -25.40 9.11
C GLY A 55 7.98 -24.68 10.43
N GLY A 56 7.00 -23.78 10.49
CA GLY A 56 6.59 -23.09 11.72
C GLY A 56 7.52 -21.94 12.12
N GLU A 57 7.49 -21.54 13.39
CA GLU A 57 8.17 -20.32 13.86
C GLU A 57 9.68 -20.46 14.10
N MET A 58 10.16 -21.68 14.34
CA MET A 58 11.59 -21.97 14.55
C MET A 58 12.27 -21.02 15.56
N GLU A 59 11.66 -20.79 16.72
CA GLU A 59 12.05 -19.77 17.73
C GLU A 59 13.57 -19.69 18.02
N LEU A 60 14.25 -20.84 18.12
CA LEU A 60 15.70 -20.89 18.34
C LEU A 60 16.52 -20.25 17.20
N LEU A 61 16.07 -20.36 15.95
CA LEU A 61 16.73 -19.71 14.81
C LEU A 61 16.51 -18.20 14.84
N THR A 62 15.29 -17.77 15.18
CA THR A 62 14.93 -16.36 15.36
C THR A 62 15.81 -15.72 16.43
N GLN A 63 15.84 -16.31 17.63
CA GLN A 63 16.62 -15.79 18.76
C GLN A 63 18.14 -15.80 18.53
N ARG A 64 18.68 -16.83 17.88
CA ARG A 64 20.15 -16.98 17.76
C ARG A 64 20.73 -16.33 16.52
N ASN A 65 20.00 -16.28 15.41
CA ASN A 65 20.56 -15.84 14.13
C ASN A 65 19.95 -14.54 13.64
N TYR A 66 18.64 -14.34 13.84
CA TYR A 66 17.97 -13.13 13.37
C TYR A 66 18.22 -11.97 14.33
N GLU A 67 17.78 -12.07 15.59
CA GLU A 67 17.95 -11.02 16.61
C GLU A 67 19.41 -10.61 16.78
N LYS A 68 20.33 -11.59 16.86
CA LYS A 68 21.78 -11.32 17.00
C LYS A 68 22.44 -10.72 15.76
N ALA A 69 21.88 -10.90 14.55
CA ALA A 69 22.46 -10.31 13.34
C ALA A 69 22.20 -8.80 13.26
N PHE A 70 21.06 -8.31 13.75
CA PHE A 70 20.75 -6.87 13.78
C PHE A 70 21.74 -6.08 14.63
N VAL A 71 22.08 -6.60 15.80
CA VAL A 71 23.02 -5.97 16.73
C VAL A 71 24.44 -5.84 16.15
N ASN A 72 24.81 -6.67 15.16
CA ASN A 72 26.17 -6.68 14.62
C ASN A 72 26.37 -5.75 13.41
N LEU A 73 25.32 -5.42 12.64
CA LEU A 73 25.39 -4.48 11.52
C LEU A 73 25.71 -3.05 12.00
N TRP A 74 25.09 -2.62 13.10
CA TRP A 74 25.29 -1.29 13.69
C TRP A 74 26.67 -1.10 14.31
N LYS A 75 27.23 -2.15 14.93
CA LYS A 75 28.60 -2.14 15.45
C LYS A 75 29.65 -1.90 14.36
N ALA A 76 29.38 -2.33 13.13
CA ALA A 76 30.29 -2.15 12.01
C ALA A 76 30.39 -0.67 11.59
N GLU A 77 29.30 0.10 11.67
CA GLU A 77 29.31 1.54 11.33
C GLU A 77 30.12 2.36 12.35
N THR A 78 29.92 2.06 13.64
CA THR A 78 30.65 2.73 14.74
C THR A 78 32.15 2.43 14.68
N VAL A 79 32.53 1.23 14.25
CA VAL A 79 33.93 0.78 14.17
C VAL A 79 34.59 1.20 12.84
N ALA A 80 33.81 1.47 11.78
CA ALA A 80 34.32 1.84 10.46
C ALA A 80 33.62 3.08 9.83
N PRO A 81 33.61 4.24 10.51
CA PRO A 81 32.90 5.45 10.04
C PRO A 81 33.48 6.05 8.74
N TYR A 82 34.69 5.64 8.34
CA TYR A 82 35.38 6.10 7.14
C TYR A 82 34.89 5.44 5.84
N LEU A 83 34.03 4.40 5.91
CA LEU A 83 33.51 3.69 4.74
C LEU A 83 32.46 4.50 3.97
N GLY A 84 31.97 5.61 4.52
CA GLY A 84 30.96 6.47 3.87
C GLY A 84 29.58 5.82 3.71
N PHE A 85 29.41 4.60 4.21
CA PHE A 85 28.13 3.89 4.33
C PHE A 85 27.46 4.31 5.64
N GLN A 86 26.17 4.64 5.58
CA GLN A 86 25.34 4.98 6.73
C GLN A 86 23.96 4.34 6.54
N ASP A 87 23.54 3.51 7.49
CA ASP A 87 22.27 2.76 7.48
C ASP A 87 21.06 3.72 7.55
N ALA A 88 21.19 4.80 8.33
CA ALA A 88 20.20 5.87 8.43
C ALA A 88 20.76 7.20 7.90
N SER A 89 19.97 7.89 7.07
CA SER A 89 20.31 9.21 6.56
C SER A 89 20.35 10.26 7.69
N ARG A 90 20.94 11.43 7.43
CA ARG A 90 20.92 12.54 8.41
C ARG A 90 19.51 13.01 8.73
N ALA A 91 18.59 12.92 7.78
CA ALA A 91 17.19 13.25 8.01
C ALA A 91 16.48 12.16 8.80
N ASP A 92 16.78 10.88 8.56
CA ASP A 92 16.24 9.77 9.37
C ASP A 92 16.69 9.88 10.83
N LYS A 93 17.97 10.23 11.04
CA LYS A 93 18.53 10.50 12.37
C LYS A 93 17.90 11.74 13.01
N ALA A 94 17.63 12.80 12.23
CA ALA A 94 16.97 14.00 12.74
C ALA A 94 15.47 13.82 12.98
N ALA A 95 14.79 12.95 12.23
CA ALA A 95 13.39 12.58 12.38
C ALA A 95 13.19 11.69 13.62
N ALA A 96 14.09 10.73 13.84
CA ALA A 96 14.15 9.96 15.09
C ALA A 96 14.38 10.85 16.33
N VAL A 97 15.10 11.98 16.16
CA VAL A 97 15.37 12.95 17.22
C VAL A 97 14.25 14.00 17.37
N LYS A 98 13.54 14.37 16.29
CA LYS A 98 12.46 15.38 16.30
C LYS A 98 11.08 14.83 16.60
N ASP A 99 10.78 13.62 16.16
CA ASP A 99 9.57 12.87 16.48
C ASP A 99 9.98 11.71 17.37
N HIS A 100 10.12 12.00 18.67
CA HIS A 100 10.22 10.99 19.70
C HIS A 100 9.17 9.89 19.41
N VAL A 101 9.61 8.70 19.01
CA VAL A 101 8.84 7.49 19.27
C VAL A 101 8.86 7.34 20.78
N ILE A 102 7.96 8.06 21.44
CA ILE A 102 7.63 7.83 22.85
C ILE A 102 6.94 6.48 22.88
N VAL A 103 7.73 5.42 22.94
CA VAL A 103 7.38 4.26 23.75
C VAL A 103 7.54 4.76 25.19
N GLY A 104 6.42 5.02 25.86
CA GLY A 104 6.41 5.74 27.13
C GLY A 104 7.29 5.10 28.20
N ALA A 105 8.36 5.80 28.59
CA ALA A 105 8.75 5.83 29.99
C ALA A 105 8.19 7.15 30.58
N TYR A 106 6.94 7.09 31.05
CA TYR A 106 6.51 8.04 32.07
C TYR A 106 7.32 7.72 33.34
N HIS A 107 8.41 8.44 33.55
CA HIS A 107 9.01 8.57 34.87
C HIS A 107 8.98 10.05 35.24
N GLY A 108 8.34 10.33 36.38
CA GLY A 108 8.17 11.67 36.91
C GLY A 108 9.50 12.38 37.13
N GLU A 109 9.44 13.70 36.98
CA GLU A 109 10.41 14.70 37.43
C GLU A 109 11.89 14.47 37.05
N GLY A 110 12.32 15.15 35.98
CA GLY A 110 13.65 15.75 35.91
C GLY A 110 14.65 15.13 34.93
N ALA A 111 15.10 15.99 34.02
CA ALA A 111 16.28 15.88 33.15
C ALA A 111 16.25 14.85 32.01
N ILE A 112 16.27 15.39 30.79
CA ILE A 112 16.56 14.69 29.54
C ILE A 112 18.09 14.53 29.47
N CYS A 113 18.57 13.29 29.40
CA CYS A 113 19.96 12.99 29.07
C CYS A 113 20.08 12.89 27.54
N GLU A 114 21.03 13.63 26.94
CA GLU A 114 21.24 13.76 25.49
C GLU A 114 21.95 12.56 24.82
N ASP A 115 22.20 11.47 25.56
CA ASP A 115 22.96 10.33 25.07
C ASP A 115 22.08 9.07 25.08
N ASP A 116 21.51 8.71 23.91
CA ASP A 116 21.29 7.35 23.37
C ASP A 116 19.97 7.23 22.55
N PRO A 117 20.01 7.34 21.20
CA PRO A 117 18.85 7.14 20.35
C PRO A 117 19.01 5.92 19.43
N THR A 118 18.73 4.72 19.94
CA THR A 118 18.33 3.55 19.14
C THR A 118 17.25 2.79 19.88
N VAL A 119 16.02 2.74 19.36
CA VAL A 119 15.00 1.80 19.86
C VAL A 119 15.23 0.48 19.14
N GLU A 120 15.69 -0.55 19.85
CA GLU A 120 15.90 -1.87 19.26
C GLU A 120 14.54 -2.53 18.94
N ILE A 121 14.52 -3.50 18.01
CA ILE A 121 13.31 -4.29 17.70
C ILE A 121 12.75 -4.94 18.97
N ASP A 122 13.63 -5.38 19.87
CA ASP A 122 13.25 -5.98 21.14
C ASP A 122 12.50 -4.99 22.04
N ASP A 123 12.89 -3.70 22.03
CA ASP A 123 12.20 -2.64 22.77
C ASP A 123 10.84 -2.31 22.14
N LEU A 124 10.75 -2.31 20.80
CA LEU A 124 9.48 -2.10 20.10
C LEU A 124 8.54 -3.28 20.32
N VAL A 125 9.02 -4.53 20.20
CA VAL A 125 8.24 -5.74 20.46
C VAL A 125 7.77 -5.75 21.91
N ALA A 126 8.65 -5.48 22.87
CA ALA A 126 8.28 -5.39 24.29
C ALA A 126 7.20 -4.33 24.55
N HIS A 127 7.27 -3.19 23.84
CA HIS A 127 6.26 -2.15 23.97
C HIS A 127 4.92 -2.53 23.34
N VAL A 128 4.93 -3.01 22.10
CA VAL A 128 3.69 -3.30 21.34
C VAL A 128 2.98 -4.55 21.88
N THR A 129 3.70 -5.39 22.61
CA THR A 129 3.16 -6.54 23.35
C THR A 129 2.77 -6.20 24.81
N SER A 130 2.86 -4.93 25.21
CA SER A 130 2.54 -4.52 26.58
C SER A 130 1.04 -4.52 26.87
N ASP A 131 0.69 -4.80 28.14
CA ASP A 131 -0.69 -4.72 28.63
C ASP A 131 -1.28 -3.31 28.49
N GLU A 132 -0.44 -2.28 28.48
CA GLU A 132 -0.86 -0.89 28.28
C GLU A 132 -1.40 -0.67 26.86
N VAL A 133 -0.67 -1.12 25.84
CA VAL A 133 -1.10 -1.04 24.43
C VAL A 133 -2.41 -1.82 24.23
N ARG A 134 -2.50 -3.01 24.82
CA ARG A 134 -3.72 -3.82 24.77
C ARG A 134 -4.91 -3.09 25.40
N ARG A 135 -4.73 -2.50 26.58
CA ARG A 135 -5.78 -1.75 27.28
C ARG A 135 -6.18 -0.51 26.49
N GLU A 136 -5.22 0.27 26.02
CA GLU A 136 -5.47 1.46 25.20
C GLU A 136 -6.31 1.10 23.97
N PHE A 137 -5.95 0.02 23.27
CA PHE A 137 -6.70 -0.46 22.12
C PHE A 137 -8.13 -0.89 22.48
N GLN A 138 -8.31 -1.64 23.58
CA GLN A 138 -9.62 -2.14 24.00
C GLN A 138 -10.55 -1.02 24.48
N GLU A 139 -10.01 -0.02 25.16
CA GLU A 139 -10.76 1.14 25.67
C GLU A 139 -11.13 2.12 24.56
N ALA A 140 -10.30 2.25 23.53
CA ALA A 140 -10.50 3.20 22.44
C ALA A 140 -11.60 2.79 21.43
N TYR A 141 -11.87 1.50 21.26
CA TYR A 141 -12.69 1.00 20.15
C TYR A 141 -13.82 0.06 20.58
N SER A 142 -14.96 0.13 19.89
CA SER A 142 -16.05 -0.84 20.05
C SER A 142 -15.63 -2.25 19.58
N PRO A 143 -16.33 -3.32 19.99
CA PRO A 143 -16.07 -4.67 19.49
C PRO A 143 -16.06 -4.78 17.96
N GLU A 144 -16.98 -4.09 17.29
CA GLU A 144 -17.08 -4.07 15.82
C GLU A 144 -15.91 -3.34 15.18
N GLN A 145 -15.49 -2.22 15.78
CA GLN A 145 -14.31 -1.47 15.32
C GLN A 145 -13.03 -2.27 15.52
N ARG A 146 -12.89 -2.99 16.64
CA ARG A 146 -11.74 -3.89 16.86
C ARG A 146 -11.69 -5.00 15.83
N GLU A 147 -12.82 -5.63 15.51
CA GLU A 147 -12.88 -6.66 14.46
C GLU A 147 -12.48 -6.09 13.08
N ALA A 148 -12.94 -4.87 12.77
CA ALA A 148 -12.56 -4.18 11.54
C ALA A 148 -11.06 -3.87 11.47
N ILE A 149 -10.49 -3.32 12.55
CA ILE A 149 -9.05 -3.03 12.64
C ILE A 149 -8.26 -4.33 12.52
N CYS A 150 -8.60 -5.37 13.29
CA CYS A 150 -7.87 -6.64 13.27
C CYS A 150 -7.94 -7.30 11.89
N THR A 151 -9.08 -7.19 11.18
CA THR A 151 -9.19 -7.70 9.81
C THR A 151 -8.30 -6.95 8.82
N ILE A 152 -8.22 -5.62 8.91
CA ILE A 152 -7.39 -4.79 8.02
C ILE A 152 -5.90 -4.95 8.36
N MET A 153 -5.56 -4.99 9.65
CA MET A 153 -4.18 -5.21 10.11
C MET A 153 -3.70 -6.63 9.81
N SER A 154 -4.59 -7.63 9.83
CA SER A 154 -4.23 -8.99 9.38
C SER A 154 -3.97 -9.04 7.88
N LEU A 155 -4.73 -8.29 7.06
CA LEU A 155 -4.41 -8.13 5.63
C LEU A 155 -3.00 -7.58 5.42
N LEU A 156 -2.63 -6.56 6.20
CA LEU A 156 -1.31 -5.94 6.17
C LEU A 156 -0.21 -6.92 6.61
N GLY A 157 -0.36 -7.54 7.79
CA GLY A 157 0.60 -8.51 8.32
C GLY A 157 0.81 -9.73 7.41
N HIS A 158 -0.25 -10.23 6.77
CA HIS A 158 -0.09 -11.25 5.72
C HIS A 158 0.60 -10.70 4.48
N GLY A 159 0.32 -9.44 4.11
CA GLY A 159 1.05 -8.72 3.07
C GLY A 159 2.55 -8.73 3.31
N GLU A 160 3.00 -8.45 4.55
CA GLU A 160 4.42 -8.49 4.94
C GLU A 160 5.06 -9.87 4.75
N ALA A 161 4.33 -10.94 5.03
CA ALA A 161 4.84 -12.30 4.76
C ALA A 161 5.07 -12.54 3.26
N TYR A 162 4.15 -12.07 2.41
CA TYR A 162 4.33 -12.13 0.96
C TYR A 162 5.42 -11.18 0.48
N ALA A 163 5.57 -10.02 1.11
CA ALA A 163 6.62 -9.05 0.86
C ALA A 163 8.00 -9.67 1.11
N LEU A 164 8.21 -10.23 2.30
CA LEU A 164 9.39 -10.98 2.68
C LEU A 164 9.75 -12.06 1.65
N TYR A 165 8.79 -12.93 1.33
CA TYR A 165 9.01 -13.97 0.33
C TYR A 165 9.41 -13.37 -1.03
N THR A 166 8.67 -12.37 -1.49
CA THR A 166 8.84 -11.80 -2.82
C THR A 166 10.21 -11.12 -2.95
N SER A 167 10.60 -10.31 -1.97
CA SER A 167 11.91 -9.65 -1.88
C SER A 167 13.05 -10.66 -1.81
N ALA A 168 12.91 -11.73 -1.02
CA ALA A 168 13.89 -12.83 -0.99
C ALA A 168 14.05 -13.53 -2.34
N THR A 169 12.98 -13.68 -3.13
CA THR A 169 13.07 -14.24 -4.49
C THR A 169 13.60 -13.25 -5.54
N LEU A 170 13.52 -11.94 -5.30
CA LEU A 170 14.09 -10.90 -6.16
C LEU A 170 15.61 -10.76 -5.96
N LEU A 171 16.11 -10.94 -4.73
CA LEU A 171 17.52 -10.83 -4.37
C LEU A 171 18.51 -11.58 -5.31
N PRO A 172 18.29 -12.86 -5.69
CA PRO A 172 19.22 -13.55 -6.58
C PRO A 172 19.24 -12.97 -8.00
N VAL A 173 18.13 -12.39 -8.47
CA VAL A 173 17.94 -11.96 -9.87
C VAL A 173 18.22 -10.48 -10.13
N VAL A 174 18.17 -9.62 -9.11
CA VAL A 174 18.57 -8.21 -9.26
C VAL A 174 20.05 -8.09 -9.63
N LYS A 175 20.34 -7.16 -10.55
CA LYS A 175 21.69 -6.93 -11.11
C LYS A 175 22.41 -5.80 -10.37
N GLY A 176 23.69 -6.01 -10.07
CA GLY A 176 24.57 -5.03 -9.44
C GLY A 176 24.62 -5.16 -7.92
N THR A 177 25.79 -4.89 -7.34
CA THR A 177 26.05 -5.05 -5.90
C THR A 177 25.12 -4.18 -5.06
N GLY A 178 24.94 -2.90 -5.42
CA GLY A 178 24.05 -1.99 -4.70
C GLY A 178 22.59 -2.43 -4.73
N ALA A 179 22.11 -2.97 -5.87
CA ALA A 179 20.75 -3.49 -5.96
C ALA A 179 20.56 -4.78 -5.13
N LYS A 180 21.59 -5.63 -5.05
CA LYS A 180 21.57 -6.81 -4.16
C LYS A 180 21.57 -6.40 -2.70
N MET A 181 22.35 -5.39 -2.32
CA MET A 181 22.32 -4.83 -0.96
C MET A 181 20.96 -4.24 -0.63
N GLY A 182 20.41 -3.39 -1.50
CA GLY A 182 19.08 -2.79 -1.30
C GLY A 182 17.97 -3.83 -1.20
N MET A 183 17.97 -4.86 -2.06
CA MET A 183 16.97 -5.93 -2.01
C MET A 183 17.16 -6.87 -0.81
N ALA A 184 18.39 -7.08 -0.34
CA ALA A 184 18.65 -7.82 0.89
C ALA A 184 18.17 -7.05 2.13
N MET A 185 18.38 -5.73 2.15
CA MET A 185 17.84 -4.85 3.19
C MET A 185 16.32 -4.88 3.19
N GLN A 186 15.69 -4.71 2.03
CA GLN A 186 14.24 -4.82 1.92
C GLN A 186 13.73 -6.16 2.47
N ALA A 187 14.30 -7.29 2.05
CA ALA A 187 13.88 -8.60 2.57
C ALA A 187 14.04 -8.71 4.10
N MET A 188 15.05 -8.05 4.68
CA MET A 188 15.25 -8.00 6.12
C MET A 188 14.25 -7.06 6.81
N GLU A 189 13.91 -5.92 6.22
CA GLU A 189 12.90 -4.97 6.69
C GLU A 189 11.50 -5.63 6.69
N GLU A 190 11.10 -6.32 5.62
CA GLU A 190 9.81 -7.03 5.58
C GLU A 190 9.72 -8.16 6.63
N ALA A 191 10.86 -8.78 6.97
CA ALA A 191 10.89 -9.78 8.05
C ALA A 191 10.58 -9.14 9.41
N LYS A 192 11.08 -7.92 9.66
CA LYS A 192 10.76 -7.17 10.88
C LYS A 192 9.29 -6.79 10.90
N HIS A 193 8.79 -6.24 9.78
CA HIS A 193 7.40 -5.82 9.66
C HIS A 193 6.45 -6.98 9.94
N PHE A 194 6.74 -8.13 9.32
CA PHE A 194 5.98 -9.35 9.52
C PHE A 194 5.97 -9.80 10.99
N MET A 195 7.14 -9.87 11.64
CA MET A 195 7.23 -10.29 13.04
C MET A 195 6.48 -9.33 13.97
N VAL A 196 6.76 -8.04 13.88
CA VAL A 196 6.18 -7.03 14.77
C VAL A 196 4.67 -6.94 14.58
N LEU A 197 4.15 -6.95 13.34
CA LEU A 197 2.69 -6.96 13.12
C LEU A 197 2.03 -8.24 13.60
N ARG A 198 2.70 -9.38 13.46
CA ARG A 198 2.19 -10.67 13.96
C ARG A 198 2.06 -10.66 15.47
N GLU A 199 3.10 -10.21 16.19
CA GLU A 199 3.07 -10.15 17.66
C GLU A 199 2.14 -9.06 18.18
N MET A 200 2.08 -7.90 17.51
CA MET A 200 1.09 -6.86 17.80
C MET A 200 -0.33 -7.42 17.66
N LEU A 201 -0.64 -8.07 16.53
CA LEU A 201 -1.96 -8.65 16.29
C LEU A 201 -2.32 -9.62 17.41
N ARG A 202 -1.44 -10.58 17.75
CA ARG A 202 -1.64 -11.55 18.85
C ARG A 202 -1.85 -10.90 20.22
N THR A 203 -1.33 -9.69 20.41
CA THR A 203 -1.49 -8.94 21.66
C THR A 203 -2.87 -8.30 21.73
N ILE A 204 -3.32 -7.70 20.64
CA ILE A 204 -4.58 -6.94 20.61
C ILE A 204 -5.81 -7.84 20.34
N ASP A 205 -5.67 -8.93 19.57
CA ASP A 205 -6.70 -9.93 19.24
C ASP A 205 -6.09 -11.19 18.55
N ASP A 206 -6.87 -12.00 17.83
CA ASP A 206 -6.35 -13.06 16.95
C ASP A 206 -6.13 -12.56 15.50
N ILE A 207 -5.25 -13.26 14.77
CA ILE A 207 -4.98 -12.98 13.36
C ILE A 207 -6.13 -13.52 12.50
N ARG A 208 -6.62 -12.71 11.56
CA ARG A 208 -7.74 -13.05 10.66
C ARG A 208 -7.21 -13.58 9.31
N PRO A 209 -7.69 -14.74 8.82
CA PRO A 209 -7.27 -15.26 7.53
C PRO A 209 -7.54 -14.31 6.35
N LEU A 210 -6.73 -14.41 5.31
CA LEU A 210 -6.89 -13.65 4.07
C LEU A 210 -8.22 -13.97 3.38
N LYS A 211 -8.92 -12.91 2.97
CA LYS A 211 -9.98 -13.01 1.95
C LYS A 211 -9.39 -13.54 0.63
N THR A 212 -10.21 -14.21 -0.16
CA THR A 212 -9.77 -14.81 -1.43
C THR A 212 -9.25 -13.76 -2.41
N SER A 213 -9.86 -12.58 -2.45
CA SER A 213 -9.44 -11.45 -3.27
C SER A 213 -8.00 -10.99 -2.95
N ALA A 214 -7.70 -10.81 -1.65
CA ALA A 214 -6.37 -10.42 -1.19
C ALA A 214 -5.31 -11.49 -1.47
N ARG A 215 -5.61 -12.76 -1.15
CA ARG A 215 -4.71 -13.88 -1.47
C ARG A 215 -4.43 -13.97 -2.97
N MET A 216 -5.45 -13.75 -3.80
CA MET A 216 -5.30 -13.73 -5.26
C MET A 216 -4.33 -12.63 -5.72
N LEU A 217 -4.38 -11.43 -5.14
CA LEU A 217 -3.42 -10.37 -5.45
C LEU A 217 -1.99 -10.78 -5.07
N PHE A 218 -1.80 -11.24 -3.83
CA PHE A 218 -0.47 -11.56 -3.31
C PHE A 218 0.19 -12.73 -4.05
N GLU A 219 -0.55 -13.81 -4.28
CA GLU A 219 -0.08 -14.95 -5.10
C GLU A 219 0.17 -14.54 -6.56
N THR A 220 -0.66 -13.65 -7.10
CA THR A 220 -0.43 -13.09 -8.44
C THR A 220 0.88 -12.33 -8.51
N VAL A 221 1.28 -11.59 -7.48
CA VAL A 221 2.56 -10.86 -7.46
C VAL A 221 3.73 -11.82 -7.24
N ALA A 222 3.64 -12.68 -6.23
CA ALA A 222 4.70 -13.62 -5.86
C ALA A 222 5.05 -14.62 -6.99
N GLY A 223 4.06 -15.00 -7.80
CA GLY A 223 4.22 -15.94 -8.91
C GLY A 223 4.73 -15.35 -10.23
N LYS A 224 5.08 -14.05 -10.31
CA LYS A 224 5.48 -13.41 -11.58
C LYS A 224 6.95 -13.58 -11.93
N ASP A 225 7.26 -13.33 -13.20
CA ASP A 225 8.62 -13.12 -13.65
C ASP A 225 9.27 -11.90 -12.99
N TYR A 226 10.60 -11.83 -13.10
CA TYR A 226 11.42 -10.84 -12.41
C TYR A 226 10.89 -9.39 -12.47
N TYR A 227 10.64 -8.84 -13.66
CA TYR A 227 10.28 -7.43 -13.79
C TYR A 227 8.82 -7.16 -13.40
N HIS A 228 7.91 -8.08 -13.70
CA HIS A 228 6.53 -7.97 -13.22
C HIS A 228 6.45 -8.15 -11.71
N LYS A 229 7.29 -8.99 -11.13
CA LYS A 229 7.42 -9.15 -9.68
C LYS A 229 8.00 -7.89 -9.04
N LEU A 230 9.04 -7.29 -9.62
CA LEU A 230 9.59 -6.01 -9.16
C LEU A 230 8.53 -4.90 -9.20
N PHE A 231 7.71 -4.86 -10.26
CA PHE A 231 6.57 -3.95 -10.33
C PHE A 231 5.49 -4.28 -9.28
N GLY A 232 5.09 -5.55 -9.17
CA GLY A 232 4.04 -5.97 -8.25
C GLY A 232 4.42 -5.73 -6.79
N MET A 233 5.63 -6.09 -6.40
CA MET A 233 6.15 -5.91 -5.05
C MET A 233 6.27 -4.42 -4.73
N ASN A 234 7.22 -3.75 -5.39
CA ASN A 234 7.65 -2.40 -5.02
C ASN A 234 6.68 -1.29 -5.46
N VAL A 235 5.83 -1.53 -6.46
CA VAL A 235 4.87 -0.50 -6.93
C VAL A 235 3.45 -0.80 -6.48
N ILE A 236 2.98 -2.04 -6.50
CA ILE A 236 1.60 -2.37 -6.08
C ILE A 236 1.54 -2.58 -4.57
N LEU A 237 2.28 -3.55 -4.02
CA LEU A 237 2.13 -3.94 -2.61
C LEU A 237 2.59 -2.81 -1.67
N GLU A 238 3.74 -2.19 -1.92
CA GLU A 238 4.19 -1.07 -1.05
C GLU A 238 3.27 0.14 -1.13
N SER A 239 2.71 0.43 -2.32
CA SER A 239 1.72 1.52 -2.43
C SER A 239 0.46 1.22 -1.63
N PHE A 240 0.10 -0.05 -1.51
CA PHE A 240 -1.03 -0.49 -0.70
C PHE A 240 -0.70 -0.35 0.79
N ALA A 241 0.45 -0.86 1.23
CA ALA A 241 0.94 -0.80 2.60
C ALA A 241 1.13 0.65 3.08
N THR A 242 1.88 1.47 2.34
CA THR A 242 2.09 2.90 2.68
C THR A 242 0.80 3.69 2.84
N ASN A 243 -0.20 3.41 1.99
CA ASN A 243 -1.50 4.06 2.07
C ASN A 243 -2.29 3.58 3.30
N LEU A 244 -2.16 2.31 3.70
CA LEU A 244 -2.73 1.81 4.96
C LEU A 244 -2.04 2.45 6.15
N PHE A 245 -0.70 2.46 6.22
CA PHE A 245 0.04 3.07 7.32
C PHE A 245 -0.39 4.52 7.57
N SER A 246 -0.59 5.30 6.50
CA SER A 246 -1.06 6.68 6.59
C SER A 246 -2.47 6.85 7.15
N HIS A 247 -3.37 5.86 7.00
CA HIS A 247 -4.73 5.94 7.54
C HIS A 247 -4.82 5.48 9.01
N PHE A 248 -3.88 4.64 9.45
CA PHE A 248 -3.89 4.04 10.78
C PHE A 248 -2.82 4.63 11.71
N GLU A 249 -2.04 5.61 11.26
CA GLU A 249 -0.93 6.19 12.04
C GLU A 249 -1.36 6.87 13.34
N ASP A 250 -2.58 7.38 13.41
CA ASP A 250 -3.09 8.10 14.59
C ASP A 250 -4.03 7.24 15.43
N PHE A 251 -4.19 5.96 15.08
CA PHE A 251 -5.07 5.04 15.81
C PHE A 251 -4.44 4.68 17.17
N PRO A 252 -5.13 4.92 18.31
CA PRO A 252 -4.71 4.41 19.61
C PRO A 252 -4.28 2.94 19.57
N GLY A 253 -3.13 2.65 20.17
CA GLY A 253 -2.51 1.31 20.17
C GLY A 253 -1.75 0.90 18.90
N LEU A 254 -1.88 1.63 17.77
CA LEU A 254 -1.19 1.31 16.50
C LEU A 254 -0.12 2.33 16.10
N ARG A 255 -0.25 3.58 16.58
CA ARG A 255 0.61 4.72 16.17
C ARG A 255 2.12 4.43 16.20
N HIS A 256 2.57 3.67 17.19
CA HIS A 256 3.98 3.40 17.43
C HIS A 256 4.61 2.54 16.32
N ILE A 257 3.82 1.63 15.73
CA ILE A 257 4.28 0.74 14.65
C ILE A 257 4.10 1.41 13.29
N MET A 258 2.93 2.00 13.04
CA MET A 258 2.56 2.53 11.73
C MET A 258 3.53 3.64 11.26
N ARG A 259 3.98 4.49 12.18
CA ARG A 259 4.96 5.56 11.88
C ARG A 259 6.37 5.03 11.64
N ALA A 260 6.76 3.95 12.32
CA ALA A 260 8.07 3.34 12.14
C ALA A 260 8.20 2.70 10.75
N PHE A 261 7.18 1.95 10.33
CA PHE A 261 7.24 1.18 9.07
C PHE A 261 7.15 2.04 7.83
N HIS A 262 6.44 3.17 7.90
CA HIS A 262 6.25 4.03 6.74
C HIS A 262 7.58 4.50 6.10
N MET A 263 8.62 4.72 6.91
CA MET A 263 9.93 5.12 6.40
C MET A 263 10.57 4.03 5.55
N ASP A 264 10.52 2.79 6.02
CA ASP A 264 11.12 1.64 5.33
C ASP A 264 10.38 1.41 3.99
N GLU A 265 9.04 1.46 4.01
CA GLU A 265 8.25 1.30 2.79
C GLU A 265 8.47 2.37 1.71
N SER A 266 8.80 3.59 2.15
CA SER A 266 9.11 4.66 1.21
C SER A 266 10.37 4.33 0.40
N ARG A 267 11.37 3.69 1.02
CA ARG A 267 12.59 3.23 0.35
C ARG A 267 12.29 2.06 -0.58
N HIS A 268 11.43 1.14 -0.16
CA HIS A 268 10.99 0.01 -0.99
C HIS A 268 10.31 0.47 -2.27
N CYS A 269 9.41 1.47 -2.17
CA CYS A 269 8.76 2.10 -3.32
C CYS A 269 9.77 2.79 -4.26
N ALA A 270 10.87 3.34 -3.72
CA ALA A 270 11.86 4.10 -4.47
C ALA A 270 12.86 3.18 -5.21
N PHE A 271 13.03 1.94 -4.74
CA PHE A 271 13.99 0.99 -5.28
C PHE A 271 13.90 0.84 -6.82
N PRO A 272 12.72 0.59 -7.43
CA PRO A 272 12.63 0.44 -8.87
C PRO A 272 12.96 1.70 -9.66
N GLN A 273 12.67 2.88 -9.12
CA GLN A 273 13.03 4.16 -9.75
C GLN A 273 14.55 4.31 -9.82
N THR A 274 15.25 4.07 -8.70
CA THR A 274 16.71 4.08 -8.66
C THR A 274 17.28 3.02 -9.59
N TYR A 275 16.72 1.81 -9.57
CA TYR A 275 17.14 0.71 -10.43
C TYR A 275 17.01 1.04 -11.93
N ASN A 276 15.90 1.67 -12.31
CA ASN A 276 15.65 2.17 -13.66
C ASN A 276 16.63 3.26 -14.07
N SER A 277 16.91 4.23 -13.17
CA SER A 277 17.83 5.35 -13.45
C SER A 277 19.26 4.89 -13.79
N LEU A 278 19.64 3.71 -13.29
CA LEU A 278 20.92 3.06 -13.59
C LEU A 278 20.88 2.19 -14.87
N GLY A 279 19.79 2.23 -15.63
CA GLY A 279 19.64 1.51 -16.90
C GLY A 279 19.38 0.01 -16.77
N ASN A 280 18.96 -0.47 -15.58
CA ASN A 280 18.78 -1.90 -15.36
C ASN A 280 17.40 -2.43 -15.77
N ILE A 281 16.43 -1.56 -16.12
CA ILE A 281 15.16 -1.97 -16.72
C ILE A 281 15.31 -1.88 -18.24
N PRO A 282 15.22 -3.01 -18.98
CA PRO A 282 15.36 -3.00 -20.43
C PRO A 282 14.22 -2.26 -21.13
N GLU A 283 14.53 -1.63 -22.25
CA GLU A 283 13.56 -0.86 -23.05
C GLU A 283 12.32 -1.67 -23.46
N HIS A 284 12.47 -2.96 -23.75
CA HIS A 284 11.34 -3.83 -24.09
C HIS A 284 10.37 -4.03 -22.91
N VAL A 285 10.86 -4.07 -21.66
CA VAL A 285 10.00 -4.18 -20.47
C VAL A 285 9.16 -2.91 -20.30
N THR A 286 9.74 -1.76 -20.62
CA THR A 286 9.09 -0.45 -20.55
C THR A 286 8.06 -0.28 -21.66
N HIS A 287 8.43 -0.54 -22.92
CA HIS A 287 7.64 -0.13 -24.09
C HIS A 287 6.81 -1.24 -24.75
N ASP A 288 7.07 -2.52 -24.47
CA ASP A 288 6.29 -3.61 -25.08
C ASP A 288 4.84 -3.59 -24.54
N PRO A 289 3.82 -3.44 -25.42
CA PRO A 289 2.41 -3.45 -25.03
C PRO A 289 1.99 -4.70 -24.26
N LYS A 290 2.65 -5.85 -24.48
CA LYS A 290 2.37 -7.09 -23.75
C LYS A 290 2.74 -6.97 -22.28
N TYR A 291 3.92 -6.39 -21.99
CA TYR A 291 4.38 -6.13 -20.63
C TYR A 291 3.50 -5.07 -19.95
N GLN A 292 3.18 -3.99 -20.66
CA GLN A 292 2.26 -2.96 -20.17
C GLN A 292 0.88 -3.53 -19.81
N ARG A 293 0.31 -4.37 -20.70
CA ARG A 293 -0.97 -5.02 -20.45
C ARG A 293 -0.89 -6.02 -19.29
N ALA A 294 0.18 -6.78 -19.19
CA ALA A 294 0.38 -7.71 -18.08
C ALA A 294 0.44 -6.98 -16.73
N ARG A 295 1.13 -5.83 -16.64
CA ARG A 295 1.12 -4.96 -15.45
C ARG A 295 -0.27 -4.44 -15.10
N MET A 296 -1.02 -3.95 -16.09
CA MET A 296 -2.40 -3.52 -15.87
C MET A 296 -3.27 -4.66 -15.32
N MET A 297 -3.11 -5.88 -15.84
CA MET A 297 -3.85 -7.05 -15.37
C MET A 297 -3.51 -7.45 -13.93
N MET A 298 -2.33 -7.08 -13.40
CA MET A 298 -1.96 -7.33 -12.01
C MET A 298 -2.77 -6.48 -11.01
N LEU A 299 -3.41 -5.40 -11.45
CA LEU A 299 -4.29 -4.57 -10.61
C LEU A 299 -5.72 -5.08 -10.56
N VAL A 300 -6.13 -5.96 -11.47
CA VAL A 300 -7.50 -6.48 -11.52
C VAL A 300 -7.92 -7.16 -10.21
N PRO A 301 -7.07 -7.96 -9.53
CA PRO A 301 -7.39 -8.50 -8.21
C PRO A 301 -7.70 -7.46 -7.14
N ALA A 302 -7.27 -6.20 -7.29
CA ALA A 302 -7.59 -5.15 -6.31
C ALA A 302 -9.08 -4.80 -6.30
N LEU A 303 -9.80 -4.95 -7.42
CA LEU A 303 -11.22 -4.60 -7.51
C LEU A 303 -12.11 -5.36 -6.51
N PRO A 304 -12.07 -6.71 -6.43
CA PRO A 304 -12.84 -7.42 -5.41
C PRO A 304 -12.35 -7.14 -3.98
N ILE A 305 -11.07 -6.79 -3.77
CA ILE A 305 -10.57 -6.37 -2.45
C ILE A 305 -11.33 -5.13 -1.95
N ILE A 306 -11.62 -4.16 -2.82
CA ILE A 306 -12.39 -2.95 -2.47
C ILE A 306 -13.68 -3.35 -1.76
N PHE A 307 -14.43 -4.29 -2.32
CA PHE A 307 -15.74 -4.67 -1.82
C PHE A 307 -15.68 -5.65 -0.66
N ASP A 308 -14.71 -6.56 -0.65
CA ASP A 308 -14.52 -7.50 0.45
C ASP A 308 -14.10 -6.79 1.75
N TYR A 309 -13.36 -5.67 1.63
CA TYR A 309 -12.90 -4.88 2.78
C TYR A 309 -13.75 -3.65 3.08
N LYS A 310 -14.65 -3.24 2.18
CA LYS A 310 -15.56 -2.10 2.36
C LYS A 310 -16.28 -2.09 3.72
N PRO A 311 -16.89 -3.19 4.20
CA PRO A 311 -17.60 -3.16 5.48
C PRO A 311 -16.70 -2.79 6.65
N TYR A 312 -15.43 -3.22 6.64
CA TYR A 312 -14.49 -2.92 7.71
C TYR A 312 -14.03 -1.47 7.68
N PHE A 313 -13.78 -0.90 6.50
CA PHE A 313 -13.49 0.53 6.36
C PHE A 313 -14.67 1.38 6.85
N GLU A 314 -15.90 1.00 6.49
CA GLU A 314 -17.10 1.74 6.90
C GLU A 314 -17.38 1.70 8.40
N THR A 315 -17.12 0.56 9.06
CA THR A 315 -17.20 0.44 10.52
C THR A 315 -16.25 1.42 11.23
N LEU A 316 -15.12 1.77 10.60
CA LEU A 316 -14.15 2.73 11.11
C LEU A 316 -14.44 4.18 10.67
N GLY A 317 -15.54 4.42 9.95
CA GLY A 317 -15.85 5.72 9.37
C GLY A 317 -14.92 6.14 8.22
N LEU A 318 -14.14 5.20 7.67
CA LEU A 318 -13.21 5.45 6.57
C LEU A 318 -13.88 5.23 5.22
N ASN A 319 -13.59 6.09 4.24
CA ASN A 319 -14.11 5.96 2.90
C ASN A 319 -13.24 5.02 2.06
N VAL A 320 -13.74 3.82 1.76
CA VAL A 320 -12.98 2.82 0.99
C VAL A 320 -12.61 3.29 -0.42
N PHE A 321 -13.47 4.07 -1.09
CA PHE A 321 -13.19 4.56 -2.44
C PHE A 321 -12.13 5.65 -2.46
N GLU A 322 -12.04 6.45 -1.41
CA GLU A 322 -10.97 7.41 -1.21
C GLU A 322 -9.63 6.69 -0.98
N PHE A 323 -9.60 5.68 -0.11
CA PHE A 323 -8.42 4.84 0.08
C PHE A 323 -7.95 4.23 -1.25
N PHE A 324 -8.84 3.54 -1.99
CA PHE A 324 -8.46 2.88 -3.24
C PHE A 324 -8.20 3.86 -4.39
N GLY A 325 -8.85 5.02 -4.41
CA GLY A 325 -8.59 6.07 -5.38
C GLY A 325 -7.16 6.62 -5.24
N ARG A 326 -6.72 6.87 -4.00
CA ARG A 326 -5.34 7.27 -3.70
C ARG A 326 -4.33 6.18 -4.01
N PHE A 327 -4.65 4.93 -3.66
CA PHE A 327 -3.83 3.79 -4.02
C PHE A 327 -3.57 3.74 -5.54
N VAL A 328 -4.62 3.84 -6.36
CA VAL A 328 -4.48 3.85 -7.84
C VAL A 328 -3.69 5.09 -8.31
N ALA A 329 -3.90 6.25 -7.69
CA ALA A 329 -3.14 7.47 -7.98
C ALA A 329 -1.65 7.33 -7.67
N LYS A 330 -1.29 6.65 -6.56
CA LYS A 330 0.10 6.38 -6.19
C LYS A 330 0.73 5.35 -7.12
N VAL A 331 0.06 4.22 -7.37
CA VAL A 331 0.51 3.16 -8.28
C VAL A 331 0.79 3.68 -9.68
N THR A 332 -0.14 4.42 -10.28
CA THR A 332 0.03 4.95 -11.64
C THR A 332 1.19 5.93 -11.74
N ARG A 333 1.47 6.69 -10.66
CA ARG A 333 2.59 7.63 -10.60
C ARG A 333 3.92 6.89 -10.54
N LEU A 334 4.03 5.99 -9.57
CA LEU A 334 5.26 5.23 -9.32
C LEU A 334 5.57 4.32 -10.51
N SER A 335 4.54 3.76 -11.14
CA SER A 335 4.63 3.03 -12.41
C SER A 335 5.36 3.83 -13.49
N GLU A 336 4.99 5.09 -13.73
CA GLU A 336 5.67 5.96 -14.73
C GLU A 336 7.12 6.28 -14.32
N ARG A 337 7.35 6.67 -13.07
CA ARG A 337 8.68 7.04 -12.57
C ARG A 337 9.67 5.88 -12.52
N SER A 338 9.15 4.69 -12.25
CA SER A 338 9.94 3.47 -12.09
C SER A 338 10.22 2.74 -13.41
N GLY A 339 9.92 3.35 -14.57
CA GLY A 339 10.18 2.73 -15.87
C GLY A 339 9.20 1.61 -16.24
N PHE A 340 8.05 1.56 -15.57
CA PHE A 340 7.00 0.56 -15.75
C PHE A 340 5.69 1.17 -16.26
N PRO A 341 5.67 1.95 -17.36
CA PRO A 341 4.48 2.66 -17.79
C PRO A 341 3.32 1.69 -18.06
N MET A 342 2.11 2.20 -17.86
CA MET A 342 0.86 1.52 -18.18
C MET A 342 0.46 1.74 -19.64
N PRO A 343 -0.42 0.89 -20.21
CA PRO A 343 -0.86 1.03 -21.60
C PRO A 343 -1.76 2.26 -21.83
N GLN A 344 -2.34 2.81 -20.75
CA GLN A 344 -3.17 3.99 -20.76
C GLN A 344 -2.48 5.10 -19.97
N LYS A 345 -2.76 6.35 -20.33
CA LYS A 345 -2.25 7.51 -19.60
C LYS A 345 -2.85 7.55 -18.20
N ARG A 346 -2.05 8.04 -17.24
CA ARG A 346 -2.48 8.24 -15.85
C ARG A 346 -3.85 8.94 -15.76
N GLU A 347 -4.04 10.04 -16.49
CA GLU A 347 -5.27 10.83 -16.39
C GLU A 347 -6.51 10.02 -16.80
N ASP A 348 -6.39 9.19 -17.83
CA ASP A 348 -7.48 8.35 -18.32
C ASP A 348 -7.83 7.25 -17.30
N ILE A 349 -6.81 6.67 -16.64
CA ILE A 349 -6.98 5.67 -15.58
C ILE A 349 -7.70 6.29 -14.38
N LEU A 350 -7.24 7.46 -13.90
CA LEU A 350 -7.82 8.15 -12.76
C LEU A 350 -9.25 8.64 -13.05
N TYR A 351 -9.49 9.14 -14.26
CA TYR A 351 -10.84 9.48 -14.71
C TYR A 351 -11.74 8.23 -14.73
N GLY A 352 -11.24 7.11 -15.24
CA GLY A 352 -11.96 5.83 -15.26
C GLY A 352 -12.36 5.36 -13.86
N ILE A 353 -11.41 5.37 -12.91
CA ILE A 353 -11.67 4.90 -11.54
C ILE A 353 -12.64 5.83 -10.79
N ASN A 354 -12.51 7.14 -10.97
CA ASN A 354 -13.43 8.10 -10.38
C ASN A 354 -14.85 7.92 -10.90
N ASN A 355 -15.01 7.73 -12.21
CA ASN A 355 -16.33 7.46 -12.78
C ASN A 355 -16.91 6.14 -12.27
N LEU A 356 -16.09 5.10 -12.12
CA LEU A 356 -16.51 3.82 -11.55
C LEU A 356 -17.05 4.01 -10.11
N PHE A 357 -16.30 4.69 -9.25
CA PHE A 357 -16.69 4.90 -7.85
C PHE A 357 -17.92 5.80 -7.72
N ASN A 358 -17.97 6.92 -8.45
CA ASN A 358 -19.15 7.79 -8.46
C ASN A 358 -20.39 7.08 -9.01
N ALA A 359 -20.24 6.31 -10.09
CA ALA A 359 -21.34 5.53 -10.64
C ALA A 359 -21.81 4.46 -9.65
N TYR A 360 -20.89 3.81 -8.94
CA TYR A 360 -21.23 2.86 -7.89
C TYR A 360 -22.04 3.54 -6.77
N VAL A 361 -21.53 4.61 -6.16
CA VAL A 361 -22.21 5.31 -5.05
C VAL A 361 -23.58 5.81 -5.50
N ARG A 362 -23.67 6.44 -6.68
CA ARG A 362 -24.94 6.93 -7.22
C ARG A 362 -26.01 5.84 -7.38
N ASN A 363 -25.61 4.62 -7.74
CA ASN A 363 -26.53 3.55 -8.11
C ASN A 363 -26.83 2.56 -6.99
N PHE A 364 -25.86 2.32 -6.11
CA PHE A 364 -25.95 1.28 -5.09
C PHE A 364 -26.05 1.87 -3.68
N GLU A 365 -25.61 3.12 -3.47
CA GLU A 365 -25.64 3.82 -2.18
C GLU A 365 -26.12 5.27 -2.38
N PRO A 366 -27.31 5.47 -2.98
CA PRO A 366 -27.81 6.79 -3.34
C PRO A 366 -27.91 7.75 -2.14
N GLU A 367 -28.11 7.22 -0.94
CA GLU A 367 -28.10 7.97 0.32
C GLU A 367 -26.74 8.60 0.67
N LYS A 368 -25.64 8.06 0.13
CA LYS A 368 -24.27 8.60 0.29
C LYS A 368 -23.81 9.44 -0.90
N TYR A 369 -24.65 9.59 -1.93
CA TYR A 369 -24.30 10.32 -3.13
C TYR A 369 -24.56 11.83 -2.98
N GLU A 370 -23.52 12.58 -2.63
CA GLU A 370 -23.56 14.04 -2.48
C GLU A 370 -23.24 14.82 -3.79
N GLY A 371 -23.08 14.10 -4.89
CA GLY A 371 -22.61 14.64 -6.17
C GLY A 371 -21.26 14.04 -6.58
N TYR A 372 -20.70 14.52 -7.69
CA TYR A 372 -19.42 14.01 -8.17
C TYR A 372 -18.29 14.33 -7.19
N ARG A 373 -17.59 13.30 -6.73
CA ARG A 373 -16.41 13.41 -5.85
C ARG A 373 -15.18 12.87 -6.57
N ASP A 374 -14.07 13.60 -6.49
CA ASP A 374 -12.77 13.06 -6.89
C ASP A 374 -12.16 12.30 -5.71
N TYR A 375 -12.08 10.97 -5.85
CA TYR A 375 -11.52 10.06 -4.85
C TYR A 375 -10.01 9.88 -4.98
N THR A 376 -9.39 10.48 -6.01
CA THR A 376 -7.95 10.35 -6.30
C THR A 376 -7.11 11.49 -5.76
N LEU A 377 -7.75 12.54 -5.23
CA LEU A 377 -7.10 13.71 -4.66
C LEU A 377 -6.87 13.56 -3.16
N LEU A 378 -5.83 14.23 -2.68
CA LEU A 378 -5.60 14.45 -1.26
C LEU A 378 -6.27 15.75 -0.81
N ARG A 379 -7.00 15.70 0.30
CA ARG A 379 -7.50 16.87 0.99
C ARG A 379 -6.54 17.21 2.13
N GLY A 380 -6.53 18.48 2.56
CA GLY A 380 -5.64 18.93 3.63
C GLY A 380 -5.97 18.23 4.96
N GLY A 381 -4.93 17.80 5.68
CA GLY A 381 -5.04 17.20 7.02
C GLY A 381 -5.22 15.68 7.07
N GLU A 382 -5.12 14.98 5.93
CA GLU A 382 -5.36 13.53 5.84
C GLU A 382 -4.09 12.68 5.80
N ILE A 383 -2.92 13.32 5.75
CA ILE A 383 -1.60 12.72 5.94
C ILE A 383 -0.89 13.64 6.93
N SER A 384 -0.26 13.09 7.96
CA SER A 384 0.60 13.86 8.85
C SER A 384 1.60 14.70 8.03
N GLN A 385 1.79 15.96 8.43
CA GLN A 385 2.70 16.86 7.73
C GLN A 385 4.13 16.28 7.67
N ASP A 386 4.53 15.57 8.71
CA ASP A 386 5.79 14.86 8.79
C ASP A 386 5.90 13.75 7.73
N MET A 387 4.88 12.89 7.57
CA MET A 387 4.86 11.87 6.50
C MET A 387 4.91 12.50 5.11
N ALA A 388 4.16 13.59 4.89
CA ALA A 388 4.18 14.31 3.63
C ALA A 388 5.55 14.95 3.33
N ASP A 389 6.29 15.37 4.36
CA ASP A 389 7.65 15.91 4.23
C ASP A 389 8.68 14.80 3.97
N ARG A 390 8.57 13.66 4.66
CA ARG A 390 9.42 12.48 4.48
C ARG A 390 9.27 11.84 3.11
N GLU A 391 8.03 11.63 2.67
CA GLU A 391 7.78 11.19 1.31
C GLU A 391 8.45 12.19 0.35
N ARG A 392 8.24 13.50 0.52
CA ARG A 392 8.88 14.53 -0.34
C ARG A 392 10.40 14.49 -0.35
N GLU A 393 11.04 14.05 0.72
CA GLU A 393 12.48 13.86 0.74
C GLU A 393 12.90 12.63 -0.08
N VAL A 394 12.25 11.48 0.13
CA VAL A 394 12.62 10.21 -0.50
C VAL A 394 12.31 10.20 -1.99
N PHE A 395 11.17 10.78 -2.41
CA PHE A 395 10.79 10.80 -3.82
C PHE A 395 10.60 12.20 -4.42
N GLY A 396 10.99 13.27 -3.74
CA GLY A 396 10.87 14.66 -4.24
C GLY A 396 9.51 15.32 -3.97
N SER A 397 9.45 16.64 -4.13
CA SER A 397 8.34 17.53 -3.72
C SER A 397 6.94 17.23 -4.29
N ASP A 398 6.82 16.30 -5.24
CA ASP A 398 5.62 16.15 -6.06
C ASP A 398 4.72 14.98 -5.69
N ILE A 399 5.05 14.13 -4.72
CA ILE A 399 4.48 12.75 -4.57
C ILE A 399 2.97 12.67 -4.55
N PHE A 400 2.36 13.69 -3.99
CA PHE A 400 0.93 13.80 -3.77
C PHE A 400 0.29 14.96 -4.54
N GLY A 401 1.04 15.53 -5.48
CA GLY A 401 0.69 16.76 -6.18
C GLY A 401 1.15 17.96 -5.36
N GLY A 402 2.18 18.66 -5.86
CA GLY A 402 2.42 20.03 -5.45
C GLY A 402 1.13 20.83 -5.63
N ILE A 403 0.61 21.36 -4.53
CA ILE A 403 -0.69 22.05 -4.40
C ILE A 403 -0.84 23.25 -5.35
N GLY A 404 0.23 23.72 -6.01
CA GLY A 404 0.21 24.88 -6.91
C GLY A 404 0.11 24.61 -8.42
N ASP A 405 0.70 23.55 -8.97
CA ASP A 405 0.96 23.48 -10.43
C ASP A 405 -0.24 22.92 -11.25
N MET A 406 -1.10 22.10 -10.63
CA MET A 406 -2.31 21.55 -11.25
C MET A 406 -3.50 22.51 -11.19
N ILE A 407 -3.63 23.25 -10.08
CA ILE A 407 -4.62 24.34 -9.95
C ILE A 407 -4.32 25.45 -10.97
N ALA A 408 -3.04 25.70 -11.28
CA ALA A 408 -2.60 26.67 -12.28
C ALA A 408 -2.78 26.21 -13.75
N LYS A 409 -2.74 24.90 -14.05
CA LYS A 409 -2.87 24.37 -15.43
C LYS A 409 -4.28 23.87 -15.82
N MET A 410 -5.15 23.43 -14.90
CA MET A 410 -6.48 22.90 -15.25
C MET A 410 -7.64 23.90 -15.12
N ARG A 411 -7.44 25.04 -14.45
CA ARG A 411 -8.29 26.22 -14.66
C ARG A 411 -8.19 26.76 -16.10
N ILE A 412 -7.21 26.27 -16.87
CA ILE A 412 -7.00 26.48 -18.30
C ILE A 412 -7.55 25.23 -19.03
N GLY A 413 -8.86 25.03 -19.17
CA GLY A 413 -9.81 25.99 -19.72
C GLY A 413 -10.17 25.74 -21.20
N LYS A 414 -9.72 24.66 -21.87
CA LYS A 414 -10.06 24.44 -23.30
C LYS A 414 -10.42 23.02 -23.77
N ASN A 415 -10.12 21.95 -23.01
CA ASN A 415 -10.31 20.58 -23.54
C ASN A 415 -11.67 19.94 -23.24
N ALA A 416 -12.35 20.31 -22.16
CA ALA A 416 -13.72 19.84 -21.88
C ALA A 416 -14.73 20.31 -22.96
N ALA A 417 -14.52 21.51 -23.52
CA ALA A 417 -15.34 22.05 -24.61
C ALA A 417 -15.03 21.44 -26.00
N ARG A 418 -13.89 20.77 -26.16
CA ARG A 418 -13.44 20.14 -27.41
C ARG A 418 -13.88 18.67 -27.48
N SER A 419 -13.75 17.95 -26.36
CA SER A 419 -14.25 16.58 -26.18
C SER A 419 -15.77 16.46 -26.42
N ALA A 420 -16.56 17.44 -25.94
CA ALA A 420 -18.01 17.46 -26.19
C ALA A 420 -18.39 17.65 -27.67
N ARG A 421 -17.57 18.38 -28.45
CA ARG A 421 -17.81 18.61 -29.90
C ARG A 421 -17.36 17.44 -30.75
N ASP A 422 -16.29 16.75 -30.36
CA ASP A 422 -15.78 15.58 -31.07
C ASP A 422 -16.68 14.35 -30.85
N ALA A 423 -17.25 14.19 -29.65
CA ALA A 423 -18.28 13.19 -29.36
C ALA A 423 -19.59 13.45 -30.13
N GLN A 424 -19.99 14.72 -30.34
CA GLN A 424 -21.15 15.07 -31.17
C GLN A 424 -20.93 14.81 -32.67
N ARG A 425 -19.70 14.98 -33.18
CA ARG A 425 -19.35 14.69 -34.58
C ARG A 425 -19.27 13.20 -34.90
N ALA A 426 -18.75 12.39 -33.97
CA ALA A 426 -18.69 10.94 -34.13
C ALA A 426 -20.09 10.29 -34.15
N VAL A 427 -21.05 10.85 -33.42
CA VAL A 427 -22.45 10.40 -33.43
C VAL A 427 -23.18 10.82 -34.71
N ALA A 428 -22.86 11.98 -35.29
CA ALA A 428 -23.46 12.44 -36.55
C ALA A 428 -22.93 11.66 -37.77
N SER A 429 -21.69 11.15 -37.75
CA SER A 429 -21.13 10.32 -38.83
C SER A 429 -21.58 8.85 -38.79
N MET A 430 -22.20 8.41 -37.70
CA MET A 430 -22.77 7.07 -37.55
C MET A 430 -24.25 7.00 -37.95
N LEU A 431 -24.87 8.14 -38.24
CA LEU A 431 -26.31 8.27 -38.54
C LEU A 431 -26.59 8.76 -39.97
N ASN A 432 -25.57 8.81 -40.84
CA ASN A 432 -25.69 9.07 -42.27
C ASN A 432 -25.18 7.88 -43.08
#